data_AF-A0A1I1WEI3-F1
#
_entry.id   AF-A0A1I1WEI3-F1
#
_cell.length_a   1.000
_cell.length_b   1.000
_cell.length_c   1.000
_cell.angle_alpha   90.00
_cell.angle_beta   90.00
_cell.angle_gamma   90.00
#
_symmetry.space_group_name_H-M   'P 1'
#
loop_
_entity.id
_entity.type
_entity.pdbx_description
1 polymer ?
#
loop_
_entity_poly.entity_id
_entity_poly.type
_entity_poly.pdbx_seq_one_letter_code
_entity_poly.pdbx_strand_id
1 'polypeptide(L)'
;MQKKINSKYVSLILGIAFIITTTITLQSTSAQTVLASKYGGDHETSQAVKSKAEVVDKEQLSKELSHEQIVSLTDQFIDTLVQEADEQNRVVNFDTKSALLNEFENISTKEVAAGYVDYYYTEKNEGLYIKPTETPPWFNEHNDYDMIHKDSNTVYIKQENTTDLYGTYTIIFEFKWKADQWYISDISHQ
;
A
#
# COMPACT_ATOMS: atom_id res chain seq x y z
N MET A 1 58.28 -3.96 -9.34
CA MET A 1 57.12 -3.90 -10.26
C MET A 1 56.01 -3.18 -9.52
N GLN A 2 55.61 -2.01 -10.02
CA GLN A 2 54.83 -1.02 -9.29
C GLN A 2 53.32 -1.34 -9.27
N LYS A 3 52.68 -0.92 -8.18
CA LYS A 3 51.24 -0.97 -7.89
C LYS A 3 50.60 0.37 -8.27
N LYS A 4 49.29 0.35 -8.60
CA LYS A 4 48.26 1.42 -8.62
C LYS A 4 47.67 1.67 -10.02
N ILE A 5 46.40 2.03 -10.23
CA ILE A 5 45.15 2.17 -9.46
C ILE A 5 44.04 2.28 -10.54
N ASN A 6 42.85 1.76 -10.26
CA ASN A 6 41.64 1.93 -11.08
C ASN A 6 41.17 3.40 -11.12
N SER A 7 40.91 3.91 -12.33
CA SER A 7 40.32 5.24 -12.55
C SER A 7 38.83 5.11 -12.86
N LYS A 8 38.01 5.65 -11.94
CA LYS A 8 36.57 5.85 -12.13
C LYS A 8 36.37 7.05 -13.06
N TYR A 9 35.61 6.88 -14.13
CA TYR A 9 35.21 8.00 -14.99
C TYR A 9 34.09 8.79 -14.32
N VAL A 10 34.51 9.91 -13.74
CA VAL A 10 33.70 11.09 -13.41
C VAL A 10 33.43 11.83 -14.72
N SER A 11 32.17 12.19 -14.98
CA SER A 11 31.81 13.25 -15.94
C SER A 11 30.57 14.01 -15.47
N LEU A 12 30.86 15.15 -14.83
CA LEU A 12 30.31 16.51 -14.99
C LEU A 12 29.58 16.71 -16.36
N ILE A 13 28.49 17.48 -16.61
CA ILE A 13 27.91 18.74 -16.05
C ILE A 13 26.46 18.94 -16.58
N LEU A 14 25.77 19.95 -16.01
CA LEU A 14 24.70 20.84 -16.55
C LEU A 14 23.27 20.28 -16.42
N GLY A 15 22.34 20.83 -15.62
CA GLY A 15 22.22 22.18 -15.07
C GLY A 15 21.21 22.99 -15.86
N ILE A 16 19.90 22.75 -15.69
CA ILE A 16 18.83 23.70 -16.02
C ILE A 16 17.72 23.58 -14.96
N ALA A 17 17.62 24.60 -14.12
CA ALA A 17 16.47 24.84 -13.27
C ALA A 17 15.38 25.54 -14.11
N PHE A 18 14.16 25.00 -14.10
CA PHE A 18 12.97 25.70 -14.56
C PHE A 18 11.93 25.66 -13.44
N ILE A 19 11.89 26.75 -12.67
CA ILE A 19 10.82 27.05 -11.72
C ILE A 19 9.81 27.89 -12.50
N ILE A 20 8.65 27.32 -12.84
CA ILE A 20 7.47 28.12 -13.20
C ILE A 20 6.33 27.67 -12.29
N THR A 21 6.17 28.39 -11.19
CA THR A 21 4.96 28.37 -10.37
C THR A 21 3.98 29.38 -10.94
N THR A 22 2.88 28.92 -11.53
CA THR A 22 1.72 29.77 -11.80
C THR A 22 0.59 29.36 -10.86
N THR A 23 0.39 30.16 -9.83
CA THR A 23 -0.78 30.11 -8.96
C THR A 23 -1.98 30.72 -9.69
N ILE A 24 -2.95 29.89 -10.06
CA ILE A 24 -4.27 30.36 -10.50
C ILE A 24 -5.14 30.41 -9.24
N THR A 25 -5.46 31.62 -8.79
CA THR A 25 -6.48 31.86 -7.77
C THR A 25 -7.83 31.94 -8.46
N LEU A 26 -8.65 30.90 -8.34
CA LEU A 26 -10.06 30.95 -8.75
C LEU A 26 -10.86 31.57 -7.60
N GLN A 27 -11.28 32.82 -7.80
CA GLN A 27 -12.18 33.54 -6.90
C GLN A 27 -13.58 32.92 -7.00
N SER A 28 -14.15 32.57 -5.85
CA SER A 28 -15.52 32.11 -5.71
C SER A 28 -16.48 33.28 -5.89
N THR A 29 -17.23 33.28 -6.99
CA THR A 29 -18.37 34.18 -7.16
C THR A 29 -19.55 33.61 -6.38
N SER A 30 -19.82 34.18 -5.20
CA SER A 30 -21.07 33.93 -4.49
C SER A 30 -22.21 34.62 -5.23
N ALA A 31 -23.07 33.83 -5.85
CA ALA A 31 -24.32 34.32 -6.40
C ALA A 31 -25.23 34.78 -5.25
N GLN A 32 -25.42 36.10 -5.15
CA GLN A 32 -26.49 36.71 -4.38
C GLN A 32 -27.79 36.58 -5.18
N THR A 33 -28.74 35.78 -4.70
CA THR A 33 -30.13 35.83 -5.18
C THR A 33 -30.96 36.74 -4.28
N VAL A 34 -31.65 37.64 -4.96
CA VAL A 34 -32.44 38.76 -4.46
C VAL A 34 -33.66 38.31 -3.66
N LEU A 35 -33.87 38.98 -2.52
CA LEU A 35 -35.09 38.97 -1.72
C LEU A 35 -36.25 39.64 -2.46
N ALA A 36 -37.41 38.97 -2.51
CA ALA A 36 -38.70 39.59 -2.81
C ALA A 36 -39.74 39.24 -1.71
N SER A 37 -39.80 40.14 -0.73
CA SER A 37 -40.96 40.68 -0.01
C SER A 37 -42.21 39.82 0.34
N LYS A 38 -42.46 39.79 1.67
CA LYS A 38 -43.65 40.33 2.39
C LYS A 38 -44.83 39.39 2.69
N TYR A 39 -44.92 39.01 3.97
CA TYR A 39 -46.07 38.99 4.92
C TYR A 39 -45.50 38.33 6.20
N GLY A 40 -45.29 38.96 7.36
CA GLY A 40 -46.22 39.70 8.21
C GLY A 40 -46.52 38.85 9.46
N GLY A 41 -45.87 39.11 10.61
CA GLY A 41 -46.19 38.47 11.90
C GLY A 41 -45.00 38.34 12.85
N ASP A 42 -44.93 39.24 13.84
CA ASP A 42 -43.95 39.25 14.92
C ASP A 42 -44.14 38.06 15.88
N HIS A 43 -43.07 37.29 16.11
CA HIS A 43 -42.72 36.84 17.47
C HIS A 43 -41.27 36.38 17.52
N GLU A 44 -40.51 37.02 18.41
CA GLU A 44 -39.15 36.64 18.79
C GLU A 44 -39.13 35.20 19.32
N THR A 45 -38.29 34.36 18.74
CA THR A 45 -37.48 33.42 19.53
C THR A 45 -36.19 33.13 18.79
N SER A 46 -35.10 33.66 19.33
CA SER A 46 -33.74 33.46 18.89
C SER A 46 -33.36 31.97 18.98
N GLN A 47 -33.33 31.26 17.85
CA GLN A 47 -32.62 29.99 17.75
C GLN A 47 -31.31 30.25 17.03
N ALA A 48 -30.25 30.34 17.83
CA ALA A 48 -28.89 30.25 17.39
C ALA A 48 -28.71 28.91 16.65
N VAL A 49 -28.67 28.94 15.32
CA VAL A 49 -28.12 27.86 14.51
C VAL A 49 -26.62 27.87 14.76
N LYS A 50 -26.23 27.19 15.83
CA LYS A 50 -24.85 26.86 16.13
C LYS A 50 -24.48 25.78 15.13
N SER A 51 -23.96 26.20 13.98
CA SER A 51 -23.30 25.32 13.03
C SER A 51 -22.19 24.60 13.80
N LYS A 52 -22.48 23.36 14.21
CA LYS A 52 -21.50 22.40 14.66
C LYS A 52 -20.68 22.07 13.43
N ALA A 53 -19.64 22.87 13.19
CA ALA A 53 -18.52 22.45 12.39
C ALA A 53 -18.04 21.14 13.03
N GLU A 54 -18.34 20.05 12.36
CA GLU A 54 -17.83 18.74 12.68
C GLU A 54 -16.32 18.88 12.59
N VAL A 55 -15.67 18.84 13.75
CA VAL A 55 -14.23 18.75 13.85
C VAL A 55 -13.91 17.39 13.27
N VAL A 56 -13.66 17.34 11.96
CA VAL A 56 -13.02 16.19 11.32
C VAL A 56 -11.71 16.01 12.07
N ASP A 57 -11.66 14.94 12.84
CA ASP A 57 -10.56 14.64 13.73
C ASP A 57 -9.30 14.49 12.87
N LYS A 58 -8.30 15.34 13.11
CA LYS A 58 -7.04 15.29 12.35
C LYS A 58 -6.33 13.94 12.53
N GLU A 59 -6.61 13.21 13.60
CA GLU A 59 -6.13 11.84 13.81
C GLU A 59 -6.80 10.81 12.88
N GLN A 60 -8.02 11.07 12.41
CA GLN A 60 -8.75 10.15 11.52
C GLN A 60 -8.26 10.24 10.07
N LEU A 61 -7.81 11.42 9.64
CA LEU A 61 -7.19 11.64 8.32
C LEU A 61 -5.79 11.01 8.19
N SER A 62 -5.05 10.81 9.29
CA SER A 62 -3.73 10.17 9.25
C SER A 62 -3.77 8.64 9.26
N LYS A 63 -4.96 8.05 9.38
CA LYS A 63 -5.15 6.60 9.53
C LYS A 63 -5.73 5.93 8.29
N GLU A 64 -6.23 6.69 7.33
CA GLU A 64 -6.83 6.13 6.13
C GLU A 64 -5.77 5.34 5.32
N LEU A 65 -6.12 4.13 4.90
CA LEU A 65 -5.25 3.29 4.07
C LEU A 65 -5.23 3.84 2.65
N SER A 66 -4.10 4.38 2.22
CA SER A 66 -3.95 4.94 0.86
C SER A 66 -3.65 3.86 -0.18
N HIS A 67 -3.86 4.19 -1.45
CA HIS A 67 -3.45 3.34 -2.56
C HIS A 67 -1.95 3.01 -2.52
N GLU A 68 -1.12 4.01 -2.28
CA GLU A 68 0.34 3.86 -2.21
C GLU A 68 0.76 2.93 -1.06
N GLN A 69 0.05 2.95 0.06
CA GLN A 69 0.30 2.01 1.17
C GLN A 69 -0.09 0.58 0.81
N ILE A 70 -1.21 0.39 0.08
CA ILE A 70 -1.64 -0.93 -0.40
C ILE A 70 -0.56 -1.50 -1.33
N VAL A 71 -0.22 -0.75 -2.38
CA VAL A 71 0.83 -1.12 -3.35
C VAL A 71 2.13 -1.45 -2.62
N SER A 72 2.58 -0.54 -1.75
CA SER A 72 3.84 -0.71 -1.02
C SER A 72 3.84 -1.98 -0.16
N LEU A 73 2.76 -2.31 0.54
CA LEU A 73 2.68 -3.51 1.37
C LEU A 73 2.57 -4.78 0.52
N THR A 74 1.80 -4.76 -0.56
CA THR A 74 1.66 -5.92 -1.46
C THR A 74 2.94 -6.21 -2.23
N ASP A 75 3.67 -5.17 -2.63
CA ASP A 75 4.96 -5.28 -3.33
C ASP A 75 6.04 -5.79 -2.37
N GLN A 76 6.15 -5.18 -1.20
CA GLN A 76 7.07 -5.66 -0.16
C GLN A 76 6.82 -7.13 0.17
N PHE A 77 5.56 -7.56 0.25
CA PHE A 77 5.23 -8.95 0.52
C PHE A 77 5.74 -9.88 -0.59
N ILE A 78 5.45 -9.59 -1.86
CA ILE A 78 5.85 -10.48 -2.96
C ILE A 78 7.36 -10.43 -3.22
N ASP A 79 7.98 -9.26 -3.11
CA ASP A 79 9.43 -9.09 -3.25
C ASP A 79 10.18 -9.81 -2.11
N THR A 80 9.62 -9.83 -0.89
CA THR A 80 10.17 -10.62 0.21
C THR A 80 9.93 -12.12 -0.01
N LEU A 81 8.81 -12.50 -0.63
CA LEU A 81 8.54 -13.90 -0.92
C LEU A 81 9.43 -14.45 -2.04
N VAL A 82 9.77 -13.64 -3.06
CA VAL A 82 10.56 -14.05 -4.22
C VAL A 82 12.05 -13.90 -3.90
N GLN A 83 12.73 -15.03 -3.71
CA GLN A 83 14.15 -15.04 -3.36
C GLN A 83 15.04 -15.43 -4.54
N GLU A 84 16.24 -14.88 -4.55
CA GLU A 84 17.31 -15.36 -5.41
C GLU A 84 17.81 -16.73 -4.94
N ALA A 85 18.08 -17.62 -5.89
CA ALA A 85 18.63 -18.93 -5.62
C ALA A 85 19.77 -19.29 -6.57
N ASP A 86 20.62 -20.22 -6.14
CA ASP A 86 21.70 -20.77 -6.95
C ASP A 86 21.20 -21.83 -7.96
N GLU A 87 22.14 -22.43 -8.70
CA GLU A 87 21.87 -23.46 -9.70
C GLU A 87 21.20 -24.73 -9.13
N GLN A 88 21.21 -24.92 -7.80
CA GLN A 88 20.58 -26.03 -7.10
C GLN A 88 19.28 -25.61 -6.38
N ASN A 89 18.75 -24.42 -6.69
CA ASN A 89 17.60 -23.79 -6.04
C ASN A 89 17.80 -23.50 -4.55
N ARG A 90 19.04 -23.45 -4.04
CA ARG A 90 19.30 -23.03 -2.66
C ARG A 90 19.23 -21.51 -2.59
N VAL A 91 18.46 -21.00 -1.64
CA VAL A 91 18.28 -19.57 -1.38
C VAL A 91 19.62 -18.96 -0.98
N VAL A 92 19.96 -17.83 -1.59
CA VAL A 92 21.26 -17.17 -1.38
C VAL A 92 21.32 -16.45 -0.03
N ASN A 93 20.23 -15.79 0.36
CA ASN A 93 20.22 -14.83 1.47
C ASN A 93 19.73 -15.42 2.80
N PHE A 94 19.14 -16.63 2.79
CA PHE A 94 18.51 -17.24 3.96
C PHE A 94 18.76 -18.74 4.02
N ASP A 95 19.12 -19.23 5.20
CA ASP A 95 19.34 -20.67 5.44
C ASP A 95 18.11 -21.39 6.02
N THR A 96 17.13 -20.67 6.57
CA THR A 96 15.95 -21.25 7.23
C THR A 96 14.67 -20.49 6.89
N LYS A 97 13.53 -21.18 6.95
CA LYS A 97 12.20 -20.57 6.84
C LYS A 97 11.99 -19.54 7.94
N SER A 98 12.48 -19.80 9.16
CA SER A 98 12.33 -18.85 10.25
C SER A 98 13.06 -17.54 9.98
N ALA A 99 14.24 -17.58 9.37
CA ALA A 99 14.97 -16.37 9.00
C ALA A 99 14.20 -15.58 7.93
N LEU A 100 13.73 -16.25 6.88
CA LEU A 100 12.90 -15.61 5.85
C LEU A 100 11.59 -15.03 6.41
N LEU A 101 10.93 -15.75 7.31
CA LEU A 101 9.68 -15.31 7.94
C LEU A 101 9.84 -14.04 8.78
N ASN A 102 11.03 -13.78 9.33
CA ASN A 102 11.27 -12.58 10.12
C ASN A 102 11.27 -11.31 9.24
N GLU A 103 11.58 -11.42 7.95
CA GLU A 103 11.52 -10.28 7.01
C GLU A 103 10.08 -9.79 6.79
N PHE A 104 9.08 -10.61 7.09
CA PHE A 104 7.67 -10.26 6.96
C PHE A 104 7.10 -9.50 8.18
N GLU A 105 7.83 -9.35 9.28
CA GLU A 105 7.28 -8.84 10.56
C GLU A 105 6.62 -7.46 10.48
N ASN A 106 7.05 -6.60 9.55
CA ASN A 106 6.47 -5.27 9.32
C ASN A 106 5.50 -5.22 8.11
N ILE A 107 5.32 -6.35 7.42
CA ILE A 107 4.54 -6.44 6.18
C ILE A 107 3.22 -7.17 6.44
N SER A 108 3.30 -8.31 7.13
CA SER A 108 2.15 -9.17 7.39
C SER A 108 2.20 -9.84 8.75
N THR A 109 1.13 -10.55 9.12
CA THR A 109 1.22 -11.53 10.19
C THR A 109 2.15 -12.67 9.80
N LYS A 110 2.77 -13.28 10.82
CA LYS A 110 3.62 -14.46 10.63
C LYS A 110 2.82 -15.63 10.07
N GLU A 111 1.57 -15.78 10.49
CA GLU A 111 0.67 -16.84 10.05
C GLU A 111 0.38 -16.75 8.55
N VAL A 112 0.12 -15.55 8.02
CA VAL A 112 -0.07 -15.33 6.58
C VAL A 112 1.19 -15.67 5.82
N ALA A 113 2.33 -15.09 6.19
CA ALA A 113 3.61 -15.34 5.52
C ALA A 113 4.02 -16.83 5.57
N ALA A 114 3.77 -17.51 6.70
CA ALA A 114 4.08 -18.92 6.87
C ALA A 114 3.38 -19.80 5.84
N GLY A 115 2.12 -19.52 5.49
CA GLY A 115 1.41 -20.27 4.45
C GLY A 115 2.15 -20.24 3.09
N TYR A 116 2.67 -19.07 2.70
CA TYR A 116 3.44 -18.92 1.47
C TYR A 116 4.84 -19.54 1.59
N VAL A 117 5.57 -19.23 2.66
CA VAL A 117 6.91 -19.77 2.87
C VAL A 117 6.88 -21.31 2.93
N ASP A 118 5.86 -21.89 3.55
CA ASP A 118 5.71 -23.35 3.61
C ASP A 118 5.36 -23.97 2.25
N TYR A 119 4.56 -23.28 1.45
CA TYR A 119 4.21 -23.71 0.12
C TYR A 119 5.40 -23.63 -0.84
N TYR A 120 6.12 -22.50 -0.88
CA TYR A 120 7.17 -22.22 -1.86
C TYR A 120 8.55 -22.73 -1.47
N TYR A 121 8.81 -23.03 -0.19
CA TYR A 121 10.13 -23.39 0.27
C TYR A 121 10.18 -24.74 0.98
N THR A 122 11.32 -25.40 0.83
CA THR A 122 11.69 -26.61 1.59
C THR A 122 12.95 -26.32 2.39
N GLU A 123 12.87 -26.45 3.70
CA GLU A 123 14.04 -26.38 4.56
C GLU A 123 14.69 -27.76 4.68
N LYS A 124 16.01 -27.82 4.52
CA LYS A 124 16.85 -29.00 4.72
C LYS A 124 17.99 -28.63 5.66
N ASN A 125 18.71 -29.63 6.16
CA ASN A 125 19.86 -29.41 7.05
C ASN A 125 20.94 -28.45 6.48
N GLU A 126 21.07 -28.38 5.16
CA GLU A 126 22.09 -27.59 4.45
C GLU A 126 21.59 -26.22 3.96
N GLY A 127 20.31 -25.88 4.20
CA GLY A 127 19.75 -24.57 3.89
C GLY A 127 18.30 -24.59 3.43
N LEU A 128 17.85 -23.43 2.97
CA LEU A 128 16.51 -23.21 2.43
C LEU A 128 16.53 -23.36 0.91
N TYR A 129 15.54 -24.06 0.35
CA TYR A 129 15.45 -24.33 -1.08
C TYR A 129 14.11 -23.89 -1.64
N ILE A 130 14.12 -23.25 -2.81
CA ILE A 130 12.92 -22.91 -3.57
C ILE A 130 12.34 -24.19 -4.19
N LYS A 131 11.03 -24.39 -4.05
CA LYS A 131 10.31 -25.40 -4.82
C LYS A 131 10.06 -24.86 -6.23
N PRO A 132 10.38 -25.61 -7.30
CA PRO A 132 10.15 -25.16 -8.68
C PRO A 132 8.65 -25.05 -8.99
N THR A 133 8.06 -23.90 -8.68
CA THR A 133 6.64 -23.56 -8.90
C THR A 133 6.52 -22.13 -9.38
N GLU A 134 5.45 -21.81 -10.09
CA GLU A 134 5.11 -20.42 -10.44
C GLU A 134 4.81 -19.59 -9.19
N THR A 135 4.99 -18.27 -9.26
CA THR A 135 4.61 -17.33 -8.17
C THR A 135 3.11 -17.41 -7.87
N PRO A 136 2.61 -16.85 -6.76
CA PRO A 136 1.16 -16.78 -6.57
C PRO A 136 0.53 -15.82 -7.59
N PRO A 137 -0.72 -16.04 -8.03
CA PRO A 137 -1.50 -14.97 -8.66
C PRO A 137 -1.57 -13.79 -7.67
N TRP A 138 -1.34 -12.57 -8.13
CA TRP A 138 -1.08 -11.46 -7.22
C TRP A 138 -1.90 -10.20 -7.51
N PHE A 139 -1.76 -9.21 -6.62
CA PHE A 139 -2.28 -7.86 -6.80
C PHE A 139 -1.61 -7.19 -8.01
N ASN A 140 -2.38 -6.42 -8.76
CA ASN A 140 -1.90 -5.61 -9.87
C ASN A 140 -2.25 -4.15 -9.61
N GLU A 141 -1.23 -3.32 -9.36
CA GLU A 141 -1.40 -1.90 -9.02
C GLU A 141 -2.10 -1.08 -10.11
N HIS A 142 -2.08 -1.54 -11.36
CA HIS A 142 -2.70 -0.84 -12.48
C HIS A 142 -4.17 -1.19 -12.70
N ASN A 143 -4.70 -2.18 -11.95
CA ASN A 143 -6.09 -2.58 -12.03
C ASN A 143 -6.91 -1.98 -10.88
N ASP A 144 -8.15 -1.62 -11.18
CA ASP A 144 -9.09 -1.15 -10.16
C ASP A 144 -9.36 -2.24 -9.11
N TYR A 145 -9.72 -1.83 -7.90
CA TYR A 145 -10.08 -2.72 -6.80
C TYR A 145 -11.14 -2.08 -5.90
N ASP A 146 -11.89 -2.93 -5.19
CA ASP A 146 -12.84 -2.49 -4.18
C ASP A 146 -12.14 -2.33 -2.82
N MET A 147 -12.32 -1.17 -2.18
CA MET A 147 -11.92 -0.93 -0.79
C MET A 147 -13.14 -0.94 0.13
N ILE A 148 -13.17 -1.89 1.06
CA ILE A 148 -14.31 -2.12 1.96
C ILE A 148 -13.86 -1.87 3.39
N HIS A 149 -14.26 -0.73 3.97
CA HIS A 149 -14.00 -0.41 5.37
C HIS A 149 -14.91 -1.24 6.28
N LYS A 150 -14.32 -2.12 7.09
CA LYS A 150 -15.07 -2.90 8.09
C LYS A 150 -15.25 -2.08 9.37
N ASP A 151 -14.17 -1.43 9.81
CA ASP A 151 -14.12 -0.56 10.98
C ASP A 151 -12.91 0.37 10.89
N SER A 152 -12.66 1.16 11.95
CA SER A 152 -11.58 2.15 11.96
C SER A 152 -10.16 1.56 11.83
N ASN A 153 -9.98 0.27 12.08
CA ASN A 153 -8.69 -0.43 12.09
C ASN A 153 -8.60 -1.54 11.04
N THR A 154 -9.66 -1.79 10.27
CA THR A 154 -9.74 -2.96 9.39
C THR A 154 -10.35 -2.57 8.05
N VAL A 155 -9.59 -2.84 6.97
CA VAL A 155 -9.99 -2.57 5.59
C VAL A 155 -9.77 -3.84 4.77
N TYR A 156 -10.74 -4.19 3.93
CA TYR A 156 -10.57 -5.25 2.93
C TYR A 156 -10.32 -4.65 1.56
N ILE A 157 -9.35 -5.21 0.84
CA ILE A 157 -9.11 -4.92 -0.58
C ILE A 157 -9.49 -6.16 -1.37
N LYS A 158 -10.41 -6.00 -2.32
CA LYS A 158 -10.82 -7.08 -3.23
C LYS A 158 -10.49 -6.68 -4.66
N GLN A 159 -9.69 -7.50 -5.34
CA GLN A 159 -9.33 -7.27 -6.73
C GLN A 159 -9.58 -8.54 -7.55
N GLU A 160 -10.27 -8.38 -8.68
CA GLU A 160 -10.40 -9.41 -9.70
C GLU A 160 -9.39 -9.11 -10.81
N ASN A 161 -8.61 -10.12 -11.19
CA ASN A 161 -7.58 -10.03 -12.22
C ASN A 161 -7.75 -11.17 -13.20
N THR A 162 -7.23 -11.00 -14.42
CA THR A 162 -7.15 -12.08 -15.41
C THR A 162 -5.76 -12.08 -16.05
N THR A 163 -5.12 -13.24 -16.10
CA THR A 163 -3.83 -13.44 -16.76
C THR A 163 -3.85 -14.72 -17.58
N ASP A 164 -2.94 -14.84 -18.55
CA ASP A 164 -2.83 -16.07 -19.35
C ASP A 164 -2.44 -17.29 -18.49
N LEU A 165 -1.65 -17.08 -17.43
CA LEU A 165 -1.14 -18.15 -16.58
C LEU A 165 -2.19 -18.67 -15.58
N TYR A 166 -2.94 -17.78 -14.94
CA TYR A 166 -3.89 -18.13 -13.86
C TYR A 166 -5.36 -18.09 -14.30
N GLY A 167 -5.67 -17.61 -15.50
CA GLY A 167 -7.03 -17.27 -15.87
C GLY A 167 -7.57 -16.12 -15.01
N THR A 168 -8.87 -16.10 -14.78
CA THR A 168 -9.52 -15.15 -13.88
C THR A 168 -9.39 -15.63 -12.44
N TYR A 169 -8.96 -14.73 -11.54
CA TYR A 169 -8.85 -14.98 -10.11
C TYR A 169 -9.29 -13.75 -9.32
N THR A 170 -9.75 -13.96 -8.09
CA THR A 170 -9.97 -12.87 -7.13
C THR A 170 -9.00 -13.01 -5.97
N ILE A 171 -8.29 -11.92 -5.66
CA ILE A 171 -7.47 -11.81 -4.46
C ILE A 171 -8.14 -10.87 -3.47
N ILE A 172 -8.16 -11.28 -2.20
CA ILE A 172 -8.73 -10.50 -1.10
C ILE A 172 -7.66 -10.34 -0.03
N PHE A 173 -7.33 -9.10 0.31
CA PHE A 173 -6.45 -8.75 1.42
C PHE A 173 -7.27 -8.20 2.58
N GLU A 174 -6.95 -8.62 3.80
CA GLU A 174 -7.34 -7.89 5.02
C GLU A 174 -6.14 -7.08 5.49
N PHE A 175 -6.32 -5.76 5.59
CA PHE A 175 -5.36 -4.86 6.21
C PHE A 175 -5.83 -4.48 7.61
N LYS A 176 -4.90 -4.49 8.57
CA LYS A 176 -5.14 -4.04 9.94
C LYS A 176 -4.16 -2.95 10.37
N TRP A 177 -4.66 -2.00 11.16
CA TRP A 177 -3.84 -0.95 11.77
C TRP A 177 -3.37 -1.37 13.16
N LYS A 178 -2.06 -1.35 13.41
CA LYS A 178 -1.46 -1.61 14.72
C LYS A 178 -0.13 -0.89 14.85
N ALA A 179 0.13 -0.28 16.02
CA ALA A 179 1.39 0.39 16.32
C ALA A 179 1.80 1.41 15.23
N ASP A 180 0.84 2.26 14.85
CA ASP A 180 1.00 3.35 13.89
C ASP A 180 1.39 2.94 12.46
N GLN A 181 1.06 1.70 12.07
CA GLN A 181 1.27 1.18 10.72
C GLN A 181 0.16 0.20 10.29
N TRP A 182 -0.06 0.15 8.98
CA TRP A 182 -0.88 -0.88 8.34
C TRP A 182 -0.04 -2.13 8.06
N TYR A 183 -0.65 -3.30 8.18
CA TYR A 183 -0.05 -4.58 7.81
C TYR A 183 -1.10 -5.53 7.23
N ILE A 184 -0.67 -6.51 6.46
CA ILE A 184 -1.54 -7.54 5.88
C ILE A 184 -1.83 -8.60 6.95
N SER A 185 -3.09 -8.70 7.37
CA SER A 185 -3.52 -9.68 8.38
C SER A 185 -4.13 -10.94 7.81
N ASP A 186 -4.59 -10.92 6.56
CA ASP A 186 -5.09 -12.09 5.84
C ASP A 186 -4.95 -11.93 4.33
N ILE A 187 -4.79 -13.04 3.61
CA ILE A 187 -4.83 -13.09 2.14
C ILE A 187 -5.61 -14.33 1.70
N SER A 188 -6.60 -14.14 0.84
CA SER A 188 -7.43 -15.20 0.26
C SER A 188 -7.42 -15.12 -1.26
N HIS A 189 -7.39 -16.29 -1.90
CA HIS A 189 -7.48 -16.47 -3.36
C HIS A 189 -8.72 -17.29 -3.70
N GLN A 190 -9.47 -16.85 -4.72
CA GLN A 190 -10.72 -17.48 -5.20
C GLN A 190 -10.70 -17.69 -6.71
#